data_AF-Q3AR54-F1
#
_entry.id   AF-Q3AR54-F1
#
_cell.length_a   1.000
_cell.length_b   1.000
_cell.length_c   1.000
_cell.angle_alpha   90.00
_cell.angle_beta   90.00
_cell.angle_gamma   90.00
#
_symmetry.space_group_name_H-M   'P 1'
#
loop_
_entity.id
_entity.type
_entity.pdbx_description
1 polymer ?
#
loop_
_entity_poly.entity_id
_entity_poly.type
_entity_poly.pdbx_seq_one_letter_code
_entity_poly.pdbx_strand_id
1 'polypeptide(L)'
;MEQTLFTSVSDAAAFLADDNSIKEKVEQEIASSQLVNRLIQLRINKKVSQKELARQMGCDASKLSRMEAGTDQQLRMGDITDYLSALGVHVSLVFEDTTLPAAEQIKQHVFAIHEQLENLANIARQVDGDNEIIEKIHKFYGEVLLNFMLRFSDSHEKLCMVSGYKSATPHKEEYIKKPLFAKPLTN
;
A
#
# COMPACT_ATOMS: atom_id res chain seq x y z
N MET A 1 32.18 24.83 -17.02
CA MET A 1 31.05 24.01 -17.50
C MET A 1 29.95 24.14 -16.46
N GLU A 2 28.86 24.83 -16.79
CA GLU A 2 27.67 24.88 -15.93
C GLU A 2 27.07 23.47 -15.82
N GLN A 3 26.81 23.03 -14.59
CA GLN A 3 26.05 21.79 -14.36
C GLN A 3 24.59 22.08 -14.63
N THR A 4 24.07 21.61 -15.76
CA THR A 4 22.63 21.68 -16.04
C THR A 4 21.91 20.73 -15.09
N LEU A 5 21.25 21.28 -14.07
CA LEU A 5 20.41 20.53 -13.14
C LEU A 5 18.99 20.44 -13.73
N PHE A 6 18.57 19.23 -14.07
CA PHE A 6 17.20 18.96 -14.52
C PHE A 6 16.33 18.56 -13.34
N THR A 7 15.13 19.13 -13.25
CA THR A 7 14.14 18.84 -12.19
C THR A 7 13.30 17.60 -12.46
N SER A 8 13.25 17.14 -13.71
CA SER A 8 12.47 15.97 -14.11
C SER A 8 13.10 15.23 -15.30
N VAL A 9 12.67 13.97 -15.50
CA VAL A 9 13.07 13.16 -16.64
C VAL A 9 12.56 13.75 -17.96
N SER A 10 11.37 14.38 -17.96
CA SER A 10 10.81 15.02 -19.15
C SER A 10 11.60 16.28 -19.54
N ASP A 11 12.09 17.05 -18.57
CA ASP A 11 13.00 18.20 -18.82
C ASP A 11 14.34 17.75 -19.41
N ALA A 12 14.93 16.68 -18.86
CA ALA A 12 16.17 16.12 -19.37
C ALA A 12 16.00 15.56 -20.79
N ALA A 13 14.88 14.87 -21.07
CA ALA A 13 14.59 14.30 -22.38
C ALA A 13 14.37 15.38 -23.45
N ALA A 14 13.63 16.45 -23.12
CA ALA A 14 13.41 17.58 -24.02
C ALA A 14 14.72 18.31 -24.34
N PHE A 15 15.58 18.50 -23.34
CA PHE A 15 16.90 19.09 -23.54
C PHE A 15 17.81 18.22 -24.43
N LEU A 16 17.84 16.90 -24.19
CA LEU A 16 18.66 15.97 -24.99
C LEU A 16 18.19 15.86 -26.43
N ALA A 17 16.88 16.02 -26.67
CA ALA A 17 16.28 15.96 -28.00
C ALA A 17 16.21 17.32 -28.71
N ASP A 18 16.58 18.41 -28.03
CA ASP A 18 16.39 19.80 -28.48
C ASP A 18 14.96 20.08 -28.99
N ASP A 19 13.97 19.46 -28.33
CA ASP A 19 12.56 19.52 -28.74
C ASP A 19 11.62 19.49 -27.52
N ASN A 20 10.95 20.61 -27.27
CA ASN A 20 9.98 20.74 -26.18
C ASN A 20 8.73 19.86 -26.36
N SER A 21 8.41 19.40 -27.58
CA SER A 21 7.32 18.44 -27.82
C SER A 21 7.59 17.08 -27.18
N ILE A 22 8.87 16.75 -26.93
CA ILE A 22 9.28 15.52 -26.26
C ILE A 22 8.87 15.54 -24.79
N LYS A 23 8.85 16.73 -24.15
CA LYS A 23 8.43 16.86 -22.76
C LYS A 23 7.02 16.30 -22.55
N GLU A 24 6.06 16.75 -23.38
CA GLU A 24 4.67 16.32 -23.32
C GLU A 24 4.52 14.82 -23.61
N LYS A 25 5.27 14.30 -24.59
CA LYS A 25 5.25 12.86 -24.93
C LYS A 25 5.75 12.00 -23.76
N VAL A 26 6.83 12.43 -23.11
CA VAL A 26 7.40 11.71 -21.96
C VAL A 26 6.44 11.77 -20.77
N GLU A 27 5.81 12.91 -20.51
CA GLU A 27 4.82 13.05 -19.43
C GLU A 27 3.59 12.18 -19.68
N GLN A 28 3.10 12.13 -20.93
CA GLN A 28 2.01 11.24 -21.31
C GLN A 28 2.38 9.77 -21.12
N GLU A 29 3.57 9.35 -21.55
CA GLU A 29 4.05 7.97 -21.38
C GLU A 29 4.17 7.58 -19.90
N ILE A 30 4.72 8.47 -19.06
CA ILE A 30 4.81 8.25 -17.61
C ILE A 30 3.40 8.09 -17.01
N ALA A 31 2.45 8.93 -17.43
CA ALA A 31 1.07 8.86 -16.97
C ALA A 31 0.35 7.60 -17.43
N SER A 32 0.65 7.10 -18.64
CA SER A 32 0.00 5.92 -19.22
C SER A 32 0.57 4.59 -18.77
N SER A 33 1.72 4.57 -18.09
CA SER A 33 2.47 3.34 -17.79
C SER A 33 2.74 3.13 -16.29
N GLN A 34 1.91 3.72 -15.42
CA GLN A 34 2.10 3.69 -13.96
C GLN A 34 1.96 2.29 -13.37
N LEU A 35 0.93 1.54 -13.78
CA LEU A 35 0.67 0.19 -13.30
C LEU A 35 1.74 -0.78 -13.82
N VAL A 36 2.08 -0.72 -15.10
CA VAL A 36 3.17 -1.52 -15.70
C VAL A 36 4.47 -1.29 -14.94
N ASN A 37 4.83 -0.02 -14.68
CA ASN A 37 6.02 0.32 -13.91
C ASN A 37 5.98 -0.26 -12.49
N ARG A 38 4.82 -0.23 -11.81
CA ARG A 38 4.66 -0.86 -10.48
C ARG A 38 4.88 -2.37 -10.53
N LEU A 39 4.38 -3.06 -11.55
CA LEU A 39 4.60 -4.51 -11.74
C LEU A 39 6.08 -4.83 -11.94
N ILE A 40 6.79 -4.02 -12.72
CA ILE A 40 8.25 -4.16 -12.93
C ILE A 40 8.99 -3.95 -11.61
N GLN A 41 8.66 -2.89 -10.86
CA GLN A 41 9.28 -2.63 -9.55
C GLN A 41 9.04 -3.77 -8.56
N LEU A 42 7.83 -4.32 -8.50
CA LEU A 42 7.52 -5.49 -7.67
C LEU A 42 8.38 -6.71 -8.05
N ARG A 43 8.53 -6.97 -9.35
CA ARG A 43 9.40 -8.05 -9.85
C ARG A 43 10.86 -7.84 -9.45
N ILE A 44 11.38 -6.62 -9.63
CA ILE A 44 12.76 -6.26 -9.27
C ILE A 44 12.99 -6.41 -7.77
N ASN A 45 12.06 -5.94 -6.94
CA ASN A 45 12.14 -6.05 -5.48
C ASN A 45 12.14 -7.50 -5.01
N LYS A 46 11.44 -8.39 -5.72
CA LYS A 46 11.48 -9.84 -5.50
C LYS A 46 12.67 -10.54 -6.15
N LYS A 47 13.57 -9.80 -6.82
CA LYS A 47 14.78 -10.30 -7.49
C LYS A 47 14.49 -11.37 -8.55
N VAL A 48 13.32 -11.28 -9.19
CA VAL A 48 12.93 -12.21 -10.25
C VAL A 48 13.30 -11.62 -11.61
N SER A 49 14.04 -12.37 -12.43
CA SER A 49 14.36 -11.94 -13.79
C SER A 49 13.12 -12.01 -14.70
N GLN A 50 13.09 -11.23 -15.78
CA GLN A 50 11.99 -11.30 -16.75
C GLN A 50 11.84 -12.73 -17.31
N LYS A 51 12.94 -13.39 -17.68
CA LYS A 51 12.91 -14.78 -18.18
C LYS A 51 12.33 -15.76 -17.15
N GLU A 52 12.70 -15.60 -15.89
CA GLU A 52 12.19 -16.46 -14.81
C GLU A 52 10.70 -16.22 -14.56
N LEU A 53 10.25 -14.96 -14.57
CA LEU A 53 8.84 -14.65 -14.42
C LEU A 53 8.01 -15.22 -15.59
N ALA A 54 8.49 -15.10 -16.83
CA ALA A 54 7.81 -15.67 -18.00
C ALA A 54 7.62 -17.19 -17.85
N ARG A 55 8.66 -17.89 -17.35
CA ARG A 55 8.59 -19.33 -17.05
C ARG A 55 7.56 -19.64 -15.96
N GLN A 56 7.52 -18.86 -14.89
CA GLN A 56 6.57 -19.04 -13.78
C GLN A 56 5.12 -18.75 -14.20
N MET A 57 4.91 -17.75 -15.06
CA MET A 57 3.62 -17.44 -15.68
C MET A 57 3.21 -18.46 -16.76
N GLY A 58 4.12 -19.34 -17.18
CA GLY A 58 3.87 -20.28 -18.28
C GLY A 58 3.67 -19.60 -19.64
N CYS A 59 4.31 -18.44 -19.88
CA CYS A 59 4.19 -17.70 -21.13
C CYS A 59 5.53 -17.43 -21.81
N ASP A 60 5.48 -17.05 -23.09
CA ASP A 60 6.68 -16.69 -23.85
C ASP A 60 7.34 -15.42 -23.31
N ALA A 61 8.67 -15.40 -23.32
CA ALA A 61 9.44 -14.19 -22.96
C ALA A 61 9.05 -12.97 -23.80
N SER A 62 8.63 -13.18 -25.07
CA SER A 62 8.13 -12.10 -25.93
C SER A 62 6.80 -11.52 -25.44
N LYS A 63 5.92 -12.33 -24.83
CA LYS A 63 4.66 -11.86 -24.24
C LYS A 63 4.96 -10.97 -23.04
N LEU A 64 5.79 -11.46 -22.12
CA LEU A 64 6.15 -10.68 -20.93
C LEU A 64 6.89 -9.39 -21.28
N SER A 65 7.79 -9.43 -22.27
CA SER A 65 8.49 -8.23 -22.75
C SER A 65 7.52 -7.20 -23.33
N ARG A 66 6.49 -7.62 -24.09
CA ARG A 66 5.45 -6.70 -24.59
C ARG A 66 4.60 -6.13 -23.45
N MET A 67 4.33 -6.91 -22.42
CA MET A 67 3.60 -6.43 -21.24
C MET A 67 4.40 -5.36 -20.48
N GLU A 68 5.69 -5.61 -20.23
CA GLU A 68 6.56 -4.67 -19.50
C GLU A 68 6.96 -3.43 -20.32
N ALA A 69 6.86 -3.50 -21.65
CA ALA A 69 7.12 -2.36 -22.55
C ALA A 69 5.85 -1.63 -22.99
N GLY A 70 4.67 -2.11 -22.58
CA GLY A 70 3.37 -1.54 -22.95
C GLY A 70 2.88 -0.47 -21.97
N THR A 71 1.69 0.04 -22.26
CA THR A 71 0.96 0.97 -21.38
C THR A 71 -0.08 0.24 -20.53
N ASP A 72 -0.56 0.89 -19.49
CA ASP A 72 -1.58 0.37 -18.56
C ASP A 72 -2.87 -0.03 -19.29
N GLN A 73 -3.23 0.66 -20.39
CA GLN A 73 -4.41 0.33 -21.20
C GLN A 73 -4.27 -0.98 -21.98
N GLN A 74 -3.03 -1.43 -22.23
CA GLN A 74 -2.76 -2.66 -22.95
C GLN A 74 -2.70 -3.87 -22.01
N LEU A 75 -2.65 -3.65 -20.69
CA LEU A 75 -2.70 -4.71 -19.70
C LEU A 75 -4.10 -5.32 -19.63
N ARG A 76 -4.17 -6.65 -19.69
CA ARG A 76 -5.39 -7.39 -19.42
C ARG A 76 -5.42 -7.79 -17.95
N MET A 77 -6.60 -7.80 -17.34
CA MET A 77 -6.75 -8.20 -15.93
C MET A 77 -6.18 -9.60 -15.66
N GLY A 78 -6.41 -10.55 -16.58
CA GLY A 78 -5.82 -11.89 -16.50
C GLY A 78 -4.29 -11.89 -16.52
N ASP A 79 -3.68 -11.03 -17.34
CA ASP A 79 -2.22 -10.92 -17.39
C ASP A 79 -1.67 -10.32 -16.08
N ILE A 80 -2.38 -9.37 -15.47
CA ILE A 80 -2.03 -8.79 -14.17
C ILE A 80 -2.13 -9.85 -13.06
N THR A 81 -3.21 -10.63 -13.03
CA THR A 81 -3.40 -11.69 -12.03
C THR A 81 -2.33 -12.77 -12.15
N ASP A 82 -2.01 -13.20 -13.37
CA ASP A 82 -0.98 -14.22 -13.62
C ASP A 82 0.42 -13.71 -13.22
N TYR A 83 0.73 -12.45 -13.55
CA TYR A 83 1.98 -11.81 -13.19
C TYR A 83 2.17 -11.73 -11.67
N LEU A 84 1.16 -11.25 -10.95
CA LEU A 84 1.21 -11.11 -9.49
C LEU A 84 1.22 -12.47 -8.80
N SER A 85 0.43 -13.44 -9.29
CA SER A 85 0.41 -14.81 -8.78
C SER A 85 1.78 -15.49 -8.93
N ALA A 86 2.42 -15.36 -10.09
CA ALA A 86 3.77 -15.89 -10.32
C ALA A 86 4.82 -15.27 -9.38
N LEU A 87 4.62 -14.02 -8.97
CA LEU A 87 5.43 -13.36 -7.94
C LEU A 87 5.05 -13.73 -6.50
N GLY A 88 4.02 -14.56 -6.28
CA GLY A 88 3.49 -14.84 -4.94
C GLY A 88 2.91 -13.59 -4.28
N VAL A 89 2.23 -12.75 -5.06
CA VAL A 89 1.50 -11.56 -4.60
C VAL A 89 0.03 -11.76 -4.88
N HIS A 90 -0.80 -11.54 -3.87
CA HIS A 90 -2.24 -11.56 -4.02
C HIS A 90 -2.75 -10.20 -4.49
N VAL A 91 -3.69 -10.19 -5.44
CA VAL A 91 -4.40 -8.97 -5.87
C VAL A 91 -5.81 -8.98 -5.30
N SER A 92 -6.22 -7.86 -4.71
CA SER A 92 -7.60 -7.63 -4.25
C SER A 92 -8.15 -6.41 -4.99
N LEU A 93 -9.37 -6.53 -5.50
CA LEU A 93 -10.09 -5.43 -6.13
C LEU A 93 -11.26 -5.04 -5.22
N VAL A 94 -11.29 -3.78 -4.82
CA VAL A 94 -12.35 -3.22 -3.97
C VAL A 94 -13.15 -2.24 -4.80
N PHE A 95 -14.47 -2.38 -4.78
CA PHE A 95 -15.40 -1.42 -5.35
C PHE A 95 -15.97 -0.58 -4.22
N GLU A 96 -15.77 0.74 -4.31
CA GLU A 96 -16.28 1.69 -3.32
C GLU A 96 -17.42 2.48 -3.92
N ASP A 97 -18.54 2.58 -3.19
CA ASP A 97 -19.66 3.45 -3.56
C ASP A 97 -19.39 4.86 -3.04
N THR A 98 -18.92 5.72 -3.94
CA THR A 98 -18.59 7.11 -3.64
C THR A 98 -19.82 8.00 -3.41
N THR A 99 -21.03 7.49 -3.67
CA THR A 99 -22.27 8.20 -3.37
C THR A 99 -22.67 8.07 -1.90
N LEU A 100 -22.09 7.10 -1.17
CA LEU A 100 -22.35 6.93 0.24
C LEU A 100 -21.78 8.11 1.05
N PRO A 101 -22.49 8.57 2.09
CA PRO A 101 -21.92 9.50 3.05
C PRO A 101 -20.65 8.93 3.68
N ALA A 102 -19.69 9.80 4.00
CA ALA A 102 -18.43 9.39 4.64
C ALA A 102 -18.64 8.53 5.89
N ALA A 103 -19.71 8.76 6.66
CA ALA A 103 -20.06 7.95 7.82
C ALA A 103 -20.33 6.47 7.47
N GLU A 104 -20.99 6.19 6.33
CA GLU A 104 -21.26 4.83 5.88
C GLU A 104 -20.00 4.17 5.30
N GLN A 105 -19.17 4.93 4.57
CA GLN A 105 -17.86 4.46 4.10
C GLN A 105 -16.96 4.03 5.29
N ILE A 106 -16.93 4.84 6.36
CA ILE A 106 -16.19 4.50 7.59
C ILE A 106 -16.71 3.18 8.19
N LYS A 107 -18.03 2.97 8.26
CA LYS A 107 -18.59 1.71 8.77
C LYS A 107 -18.18 0.51 7.93
N GLN A 108 -18.17 0.63 6.60
CA GLN A 108 -17.70 -0.44 5.72
C GLN A 108 -16.25 -0.84 6.04
N HIS A 109 -15.36 0.13 6.24
CA HIS A 109 -13.99 -0.17 6.64
C HIS A 109 -13.90 -0.82 8.02
N VAL A 110 -14.72 -0.39 8.99
CA VAL A 110 -14.76 -1.03 10.32
C VAL A 110 -15.16 -2.51 10.21
N PHE A 111 -16.15 -2.84 9.37
CA PHE A 111 -16.52 -4.24 9.13
C PHE A 111 -15.43 -5.03 8.42
N ALA A 112 -14.80 -4.44 7.40
CA ALA A 112 -13.67 -5.08 6.71
C ALA A 112 -12.49 -5.36 7.68
N ILE A 113 -12.17 -4.41 8.57
CA ILE A 113 -11.15 -4.60 9.61
C ILE A 113 -11.54 -5.75 10.55
N HIS A 114 -12.80 -5.80 10.99
CA HIS A 114 -13.29 -6.88 11.84
C HIS A 114 -13.12 -8.26 11.19
N GLU A 115 -13.48 -8.42 9.92
CA GLU A 115 -13.30 -9.68 9.18
C GLU A 115 -11.83 -10.11 9.10
N GLN A 116 -10.90 -9.15 8.90
CA GLN A 116 -9.47 -9.46 8.90
C GLN A 116 -8.95 -9.88 10.28
N LEU A 117 -9.45 -9.27 11.36
CA LEU A 117 -9.13 -9.69 12.72
C LEU A 117 -9.69 -11.09 13.02
N GLU A 118 -10.91 -11.40 12.60
CA GLU A 118 -11.45 -12.77 12.71
C GLU A 118 -10.59 -13.79 11.96
N ASN A 119 -10.08 -13.44 10.77
CA ASN A 119 -9.16 -14.30 10.03
C ASN A 119 -7.84 -14.54 10.80
N LEU A 120 -7.30 -13.54 11.50
CA LEU A 120 -6.12 -13.74 12.37
C LEU A 120 -6.43 -14.67 13.54
N ALA A 121 -7.61 -14.54 14.17
CA ALA A 121 -8.04 -15.46 15.21
C ALA A 121 -8.22 -16.89 14.67
N ASN A 122 -8.72 -17.05 13.44
CA ASN A 122 -8.82 -18.34 12.76
C ASN A 122 -7.45 -18.98 12.53
N ILE A 123 -6.48 -18.20 12.08
CA ILE A 123 -5.10 -18.66 11.91
C ILE A 123 -4.54 -19.12 13.25
N ALA A 124 -4.69 -18.32 14.31
CA ALA A 124 -4.25 -18.69 15.66
C ALA A 124 -4.82 -20.03 16.13
N ARG A 125 -6.09 -20.32 15.81
CA ARG A 125 -6.75 -21.60 16.14
C ARG A 125 -6.19 -22.79 15.36
N GLN A 126 -5.63 -22.56 14.17
CA GLN A 126 -5.08 -23.61 13.32
C GLN A 126 -3.64 -23.98 13.69
N VAL A 127 -2.92 -23.09 14.38
CA VAL A 127 -1.57 -23.39 14.84
C VAL A 127 -1.65 -24.06 16.21
N ASP A 128 -1.54 -25.38 16.23
CA ASP A 128 -1.60 -26.17 17.46
C ASP A 128 -0.44 -25.84 18.40
N GLY A 129 -0.73 -25.18 19.53
CA GLY A 129 0.22 -24.96 20.62
C GLY A 129 1.35 -23.96 20.36
N ASP A 130 1.36 -23.23 19.24
CA ASP A 130 2.36 -22.19 18.99
C ASP A 130 2.00 -20.90 19.76
N ASN A 131 2.35 -20.90 21.03
CA ASN A 131 2.14 -19.78 21.95
C ASN A 131 2.82 -18.49 21.47
N GLU A 132 3.90 -18.59 20.67
CA GLU A 132 4.60 -17.40 20.16
C GLU A 132 3.74 -16.67 19.11
N ILE A 133 3.08 -17.40 18.21
CA ILE A 133 2.17 -16.82 17.22
C ILE A 133 0.95 -16.20 17.91
N ILE A 134 0.38 -16.89 18.89
CA ILE A 134 -0.78 -16.39 19.65
C ILE A 134 -0.43 -15.09 20.40
N GLU A 135 0.73 -15.05 21.06
CA GLU A 135 1.20 -13.84 21.77
C GLU A 135 1.42 -12.66 20.82
N LYS A 136 2.02 -12.90 19.64
CA LYS A 136 2.21 -11.87 18.62
C LYS A 136 0.89 -11.30 18.11
N ILE A 137 -0.12 -12.14 17.89
CA ILE A 137 -1.46 -11.70 17.47
C ILE A 137 -2.12 -10.84 18.56
N HIS A 138 -2.02 -11.26 19.83
CA HIS A 138 -2.52 -10.46 20.95
C HIS A 138 -1.86 -9.09 21.04
N LYS A 139 -0.52 -9.03 20.90
CA LYS A 139 0.21 -7.76 20.89
C LYS A 139 -0.23 -6.87 19.74
N PHE A 140 -0.38 -7.44 18.54
CA PHE A 140 -0.87 -6.72 17.37
C PHE A 140 -2.28 -6.13 17.60
N TYR A 141 -3.20 -6.88 18.20
CA TYR A 141 -4.55 -6.36 18.51
C TYR A 141 -4.49 -5.14 19.44
N GLY A 142 -3.64 -5.19 20.46
CA GLY A 142 -3.41 -4.05 21.36
C GLY A 142 -2.87 -2.82 20.64
N GLU A 143 -1.90 -3.01 19.74
CA GLU A 143 -1.32 -1.92 18.93
C GLU A 143 -2.36 -1.30 17.99
N VAL A 144 -3.14 -2.12 17.31
CA VAL A 144 -4.22 -1.67 16.42
C VAL A 144 -5.28 -0.87 17.19
N LEU A 145 -5.73 -1.38 18.35
CA LEU A 145 -6.69 -0.68 19.20
C LEU A 145 -6.16 0.68 19.68
N LEU A 146 -4.91 0.72 20.16
CA LEU A 146 -4.29 1.96 20.62
C LEU A 146 -4.23 2.99 19.48
N ASN A 147 -3.83 2.56 18.28
CA ASN A 147 -3.77 3.43 17.11
C ASN A 147 -5.15 3.98 16.73
N PHE A 148 -6.20 3.14 16.75
CA PHE A 148 -7.57 3.62 16.51
C PHE A 148 -8.00 4.66 17.54
N MET A 149 -7.78 4.40 18.83
CA MET A 149 -8.16 5.34 19.89
C MET A 149 -7.44 6.68 19.78
N LEU A 150 -6.13 6.67 19.48
CA LEU A 150 -5.34 7.89 19.32
C LEU A 150 -5.84 8.73 18.13
N ARG A 151 -6.07 8.10 16.97
CA ARG A 151 -6.53 8.79 15.76
C ARG A 151 -7.98 9.26 15.86
N PHE A 152 -8.83 8.47 16.51
CA PHE A 152 -10.21 8.86 16.78
C PHE A 152 -10.27 10.08 17.71
N SER A 153 -9.47 10.07 18.78
CA SER A 153 -9.38 11.20 19.73
C SER A 153 -8.91 12.50 19.05
N ASP A 154 -7.87 12.44 18.21
CA ASP A 154 -7.40 13.59 17.42
C ASP A 154 -8.49 14.13 16.46
N SER A 155 -9.22 13.23 15.79
CA SER A 155 -10.32 13.60 14.89
C SER A 155 -11.48 14.24 15.65
N HIS A 156 -11.80 13.70 16.83
CA HIS A 156 -12.84 14.23 17.71
C HIS A 156 -12.47 15.62 18.25
N GLU A 157 -11.22 15.82 18.71
CA GLU A 157 -10.73 17.13 19.15
C GLU A 157 -10.85 18.18 18.05
N LYS A 158 -10.46 17.84 16.81
CA LYS A 158 -10.62 18.72 15.64
C LYS A 158 -12.09 19.07 15.39
N LEU A 159 -13.01 18.11 15.49
CA LEU A 159 -14.44 18.37 15.35
C LEU A 159 -15.01 19.27 16.47
N CYS A 160 -14.56 19.07 17.70
CA CYS A 160 -14.90 19.93 18.85
C CYS A 160 -14.47 21.37 18.63
N MET A 161 -13.26 21.60 18.11
CA MET A 161 -12.77 22.95 17.78
C MET A 161 -13.65 23.66 16.75
N VAL A 162 -14.16 22.94 15.76
CA VAL A 162 -15.03 23.50 14.72
C VAL A 162 -16.45 23.76 15.24
N SER A 163 -16.96 22.91 16.13
CA SER A 163 -18.33 22.99 16.65
C SER A 163 -18.49 23.93 17.86
N GLY A 164 -17.40 24.49 18.39
CA GLY A 164 -17.42 25.33 19.60
C GLY A 164 -17.73 24.56 20.88
N TYR A 165 -17.84 23.24 20.81
CA TYR A 165 -18.04 22.36 21.95
C TYR A 165 -16.69 22.19 22.67
N LYS A 166 -16.60 22.57 23.96
CA LYS A 166 -15.44 22.20 24.79
C LYS A 166 -15.45 20.69 24.95
N SER A 167 -14.41 20.00 24.49
CA SER A 167 -14.26 18.57 24.76
C SER A 167 -14.20 18.38 26.28
N ALA A 168 -15.12 17.58 26.82
CA ALA A 168 -14.93 16.99 28.14
C ALA A 168 -13.86 15.91 27.97
N THR A 169 -12.59 16.31 28.03
CA THR A 169 -11.47 15.36 28.00
C THR A 169 -11.64 14.36 29.16
N PRO A 170 -11.65 13.03 28.92
CA PRO A 170 -11.15 12.11 29.91
C PRO A 170 -9.65 12.43 30.07
N HIS A 171 -9.21 12.63 31.32
CA HIS A 171 -7.84 12.96 31.67
C HIS A 171 -6.80 12.19 30.84
N LYS A 172 -6.03 12.91 30.01
CA LYS A 172 -4.86 12.39 29.28
C LYS A 172 -3.73 11.90 30.22
N GLU A 173 -3.87 12.05 31.54
CA GLU A 173 -2.80 11.83 32.52
C GLU A 173 -2.77 10.44 33.18
N GLU A 174 -3.79 9.60 33.01
CA GLU A 174 -3.85 8.33 33.77
C GLU A 174 -3.51 7.08 32.95
N TYR A 175 -3.57 7.13 31.61
CA TYR A 175 -3.17 6.01 30.75
C TYR A 175 -1.71 6.05 30.30
N ILE A 176 -0.97 7.14 30.62
CA ILE A 176 0.47 7.27 30.36
C ILE A 176 1.25 7.08 31.67
N LYS A 177 1.04 5.97 32.37
CA LYS A 177 1.93 5.55 33.47
C LYS A 177 2.31 4.08 33.38
N LYS A 178 3.07 3.76 32.32
CA LYS A 178 4.32 2.97 32.31
C LYS A 178 4.52 2.37 30.92
N PRO A 179 5.68 2.59 30.25
CA PRO A 179 6.09 1.71 29.18
C PRO A 179 6.47 0.37 29.82
N LEU A 180 5.60 -0.63 29.74
CA LEU A 180 6.06 -2.01 29.89
C LEU A 180 6.73 -2.37 28.55
N PHE A 181 8.04 -2.60 28.62
CA PHE A 181 8.93 -3.06 27.54
C PHE A 181 9.50 -1.98 26.61
N ALA A 182 10.33 -1.11 27.18
CA ALA A 182 11.56 -0.71 26.51
C ALA A 182 12.73 -1.54 27.07
N LYS A 183 13.20 -2.52 26.31
CA LYS A 183 14.63 -2.87 26.33
C LYS A 183 15.16 -2.71 24.90
N PRO A 184 16.25 -1.95 24.69
CA PRO A 184 16.88 -1.84 23.39
C PRO A 184 17.52 -3.18 23.01
N LEU A 185 17.33 -3.59 21.76
CA LEU A 185 18.18 -4.58 21.11
C LEU A 185 19.56 -3.94 20.92
N THR A 186 20.53 -4.33 21.74
CA THR A 186 21.95 -4.15 21.43
C THR A 186 22.45 -5.43 20.75
N ASN A 187 23.17 -5.26 19.64
CA ASN A 187 23.96 -6.31 18.98
C ASN A 187 24.89 -7.03 19.97
#